data_AF-A0A7K0P0E5-F1
#
_entry.id   AF-A0A7K0P0E5-F1
#
_cell.length_a   1.000
_cell.length_b   1.000
_cell.length_c   1.000
_cell.angle_alpha   90.00
_cell.angle_beta   90.00
_cell.angle_gamma   90.00
#
_symmetry.space_group_name_H-M   'P 1'
#
loop_
_entity.id
_entity.type
_entity.pdbx_description
1 polymer ?
#
loop_
_entity_poly.entity_id
_entity_poly.type
_entity_poly.pdbx_seq_one_letter_code
_entity_poly.pdbx_strand_id
1 'polypeptide(L)'
;VAAINPAKLVRGLARAVETRGATIHEGSRVTSMGPGVVRTADGQVRARYVVRATEGYTPTIPGSERALVPVYSLMLATEPLPEAFWAEVGLAHRETFGDHRHMIIYGQRTADNRIAFGGRGAQYRWGSRIHSSLDRDPEVHAAIWARLVDLFPAVADFAVTHTWGGPLGVPRDWYASVGLDERTGMAWSGGYVGDGVATTNLGGRTLADLICGRDTDITRLPWVNHRSPKWEPEPARWIGVRAGNAVMASADVVEARTGRDSRRAMVFSRFLGE
;
A
#
# COMPACT_ATOMS: atom_id res chain seq x y z
N VAL A 1 -9.62 4.34 13.64
CA VAL A 1 -8.88 3.27 12.93
C VAL A 1 -8.63 2.13 13.91
N ALA A 2 -8.65 0.87 13.46
CA ALA A 2 -8.40 -0.30 14.32
C ALA A 2 -6.96 -0.79 14.15
N ALA A 3 -6.29 -1.14 15.25
CA ALA A 3 -4.94 -1.72 15.24
C ALA A 3 -5.01 -3.24 15.12
N ILE A 4 -4.30 -3.81 14.14
CA ILE A 4 -4.15 -5.26 13.98
C ILE A 4 -2.70 -5.62 13.69
N ASN A 5 -2.34 -6.90 13.87
CA ASN A 5 -1.05 -7.41 13.42
C ASN A 5 -1.23 -8.04 12.02
N PRO A 6 -0.83 -7.35 10.92
CA PRO A 6 -1.08 -7.82 9.56
C PRO A 6 -0.33 -9.12 9.25
N ALA A 7 0.85 -9.33 9.80
CA ALA A 7 1.64 -10.55 9.61
C ALA A 7 0.97 -11.77 10.26
N LYS A 8 0.42 -11.62 11.48
CA LYS A 8 -0.36 -12.68 12.13
C LYS A 8 -1.67 -12.95 11.39
N LEU A 9 -2.35 -11.90 10.91
CA LEU A 9 -3.57 -12.03 10.12
C LEU A 9 -3.33 -12.86 8.86
N VAL A 10 -2.36 -12.48 8.02
CA VAL A 10 -2.12 -13.18 6.74
C VAL A 10 -1.69 -14.64 6.94
N ARG A 11 -0.84 -14.91 7.96
CA ARG A 11 -0.45 -16.29 8.31
C ARG A 11 -1.64 -17.11 8.83
N GLY A 12 -2.54 -16.47 9.59
CA GLY A 12 -3.78 -17.11 10.06
C GLY A 12 -4.72 -17.46 8.90
N LEU A 13 -4.91 -16.53 7.96
CA LEU A 13 -5.71 -16.74 6.76
C LEU A 13 -5.12 -17.85 5.88
N ALA A 14 -3.80 -17.86 5.66
CA ALA A 14 -3.11 -18.91 4.92
C ALA A 14 -3.42 -20.32 5.48
N ARG A 15 -3.19 -20.51 6.80
CA ARG A 15 -3.54 -21.78 7.46
C ARG A 15 -5.01 -22.13 7.33
N ALA A 16 -5.90 -21.14 7.44
CA ALA A 16 -7.33 -21.35 7.36
C ALA A 16 -7.80 -21.80 5.97
N VAL A 17 -7.18 -21.31 4.89
CA VAL A 17 -7.49 -21.75 3.52
C VAL A 17 -6.86 -23.12 3.21
N GLU A 18 -5.65 -23.38 3.69
CA GLU A 18 -5.00 -24.70 3.54
C GLU A 18 -5.77 -25.81 4.27
N THR A 19 -6.25 -25.53 5.48
CA THR A 19 -7.11 -26.47 6.23
C THR A 19 -8.41 -26.79 5.49
N ARG A 20 -8.84 -25.91 4.57
CA ARG A 20 -10.02 -26.10 3.71
C ARG A 20 -9.68 -26.74 2.35
N GLY A 21 -8.44 -27.21 2.17
CA GLY A 21 -7.99 -27.92 0.97
C GLY A 21 -7.43 -27.05 -0.14
N ALA A 22 -7.23 -25.74 0.09
CA ALA A 22 -6.47 -24.91 -0.86
C ALA A 22 -4.96 -25.22 -0.75
N THR A 23 -4.22 -25.03 -1.84
CA THR A 23 -2.76 -25.21 -1.86
C THR A 23 -2.08 -23.87 -2.07
N ILE A 24 -1.08 -23.56 -1.24
CA ILE A 24 -0.23 -22.38 -1.39
C ILE A 24 1.13 -22.81 -1.93
N HIS A 25 1.50 -22.29 -3.10
CA HIS A 25 2.82 -22.50 -3.69
C HIS A 25 3.70 -21.27 -3.50
N GLU A 26 4.56 -21.29 -2.48
CA GLU A 26 5.58 -20.26 -2.25
C GLU A 26 6.78 -20.48 -3.19
N GLY A 27 7.65 -19.46 -3.30
CA GLY A 27 8.83 -19.51 -4.18
C GLY A 27 8.52 -19.63 -5.68
N SER A 28 7.25 -19.59 -6.07
CA SER A 28 6.76 -19.89 -7.43
C SER A 28 6.44 -18.60 -8.19
N ARG A 29 7.47 -17.82 -8.54
CA ARG A 29 7.28 -16.52 -9.20
C ARG A 29 6.54 -16.66 -10.53
N VAL A 30 5.42 -15.96 -10.67
CA VAL A 30 4.68 -15.83 -11.93
C VAL A 30 5.49 -14.98 -12.92
N THR A 31 5.73 -15.53 -14.11
CA THR A 31 6.45 -14.88 -15.21
C THR A 31 5.50 -14.34 -16.27
N SER A 32 4.34 -14.95 -16.45
CA SER A 32 3.25 -14.41 -17.26
C SER A 32 1.90 -15.01 -16.84
N MET A 33 0.83 -14.33 -17.24
CA MET A 33 -0.52 -14.67 -16.86
C MET A 33 -1.48 -14.27 -17.98
N GLY A 34 -2.51 -15.08 -18.19
CA GLY A 34 -3.57 -14.79 -19.14
C GLY A 34 -4.81 -15.66 -18.90
N PRO A 35 -5.83 -15.53 -19.77
CA PRO A 35 -7.04 -16.33 -19.69
C PRO A 35 -6.71 -17.82 -19.62
N GLY A 36 -7.17 -18.49 -18.57
CA GLY A 36 -7.01 -19.93 -18.41
C GLY A 36 -5.64 -20.43 -17.94
N VAL A 37 -4.62 -19.57 -17.81
CA VAL A 37 -3.24 -20.01 -17.55
C VAL A 37 -2.37 -18.99 -16.79
N VAL A 38 -1.60 -19.51 -15.84
CA VAL A 38 -0.50 -18.80 -15.15
C VAL A 38 0.78 -19.58 -15.38
N ARG A 39 1.88 -18.88 -15.70
CA ARG A 39 3.18 -19.49 -15.97
C ARG A 39 4.20 -19.07 -14.92
N THR A 40 5.06 -20.00 -14.53
CA THR A 40 6.23 -19.78 -13.70
C THR A 40 7.48 -20.20 -14.48
N ALA A 41 8.67 -20.12 -13.86
CA ALA A 41 9.89 -20.66 -14.49
C ALA A 41 9.82 -22.19 -14.65
N ASP A 42 9.20 -22.88 -13.69
CA ASP A 42 9.24 -24.34 -13.57
C ASP A 42 7.96 -25.03 -14.06
N GLY A 43 6.97 -24.27 -14.58
CA GLY A 43 5.74 -24.87 -15.08
C GLY A 43 4.61 -23.89 -15.36
N GLN A 44 3.40 -24.44 -15.43
CA GLN A 44 2.18 -23.68 -15.64
C GLN A 44 1.01 -24.29 -14.84
N VAL A 45 0.10 -23.44 -14.40
CA VAL A 45 -1.18 -23.83 -13.79
C VAL A 45 -2.31 -23.40 -14.71
N ARG A 46 -3.27 -24.29 -14.94
CA ARG A 46 -4.50 -23.98 -15.69
C ARG A 46 -5.68 -23.88 -14.74
N ALA A 47 -6.52 -22.89 -14.94
CA ALA A 47 -7.69 -22.65 -14.10
C ALA A 47 -8.78 -21.95 -14.90
N ARG A 48 -10.06 -22.19 -14.58
CA ARG A 48 -11.18 -21.45 -15.18
C ARG A 48 -11.10 -19.96 -14.86
N TYR A 49 -10.72 -19.63 -13.63
CA TYR A 49 -10.57 -18.25 -13.16
C TYR A 49 -9.12 -17.99 -12.75
N VAL A 50 -8.59 -16.86 -13.18
CA VAL A 50 -7.23 -16.41 -12.87
C VAL A 50 -7.30 -15.04 -12.21
N VAL A 51 -6.92 -14.98 -10.93
CA VAL A 51 -7.03 -13.76 -10.11
C VAL A 51 -5.68 -13.06 -10.00
N ARG A 52 -5.61 -11.81 -10.46
CA ARG A 52 -4.48 -10.92 -10.19
C ARG A 52 -4.67 -10.18 -8.86
N ALA A 53 -3.92 -10.59 -7.84
CA ALA A 53 -3.89 -9.96 -6.52
C ALA A 53 -2.45 -9.58 -6.09
N THR A 54 -1.64 -9.09 -7.04
CA THR A 54 -0.21 -8.81 -6.82
C THR A 54 0.11 -7.37 -6.42
N GLU A 55 -0.92 -6.52 -6.24
CA GLU A 55 -0.81 -5.17 -5.69
C GLU A 55 0.35 -4.37 -6.37
N GLY A 56 1.25 -3.74 -5.61
CA GLY A 56 2.39 -2.97 -6.12
C GLY A 56 3.32 -3.75 -7.05
N TYR A 57 3.32 -5.08 -7.03
CA TYR A 57 4.09 -5.93 -7.94
C TYR A 57 3.40 -6.20 -9.28
N THR A 58 2.14 -5.76 -9.46
CA THR A 58 1.39 -5.88 -10.72
C THR A 58 2.18 -5.44 -11.96
N PRO A 59 2.93 -4.32 -11.94
CA PRO A 59 3.67 -3.85 -13.12
C PRO A 59 4.82 -4.77 -13.53
N THR A 60 5.22 -5.73 -12.69
CA THR A 60 6.24 -6.74 -13.03
C THR A 60 5.70 -7.88 -13.87
N ILE A 61 4.37 -7.97 -14.04
CA ILE A 61 3.71 -8.96 -14.91
C ILE A 61 3.62 -8.37 -16.32
N PRO A 62 4.15 -9.07 -17.35
CA PRO A 62 4.07 -8.60 -18.73
C PRO A 62 2.65 -8.23 -19.16
N GLY A 63 2.49 -7.07 -19.79
CA GLY A 63 1.20 -6.50 -20.22
C GLY A 63 0.44 -5.70 -19.14
N SER A 64 0.96 -5.65 -17.91
CA SER A 64 0.37 -4.89 -16.78
C SER A 64 1.22 -3.71 -16.31
N GLU A 65 2.25 -3.31 -17.06
CA GLU A 65 3.28 -2.33 -16.68
C GLU A 65 2.72 -0.93 -16.39
N ARG A 66 1.53 -0.63 -16.91
CA ARG A 66 0.84 0.67 -16.79
C ARG A 66 -0.43 0.58 -15.96
N ALA A 67 -0.74 -0.57 -15.36
CA ALA A 67 -1.96 -0.75 -14.59
C ALA A 67 -1.89 -0.05 -13.23
N LEU A 68 -0.73 -0.12 -12.56
CA LEU A 68 -0.47 0.51 -11.27
C LEU A 68 0.92 1.15 -11.29
N VAL A 69 1.14 2.14 -10.44
CA VAL A 69 2.46 2.67 -10.10
C VAL A 69 2.85 2.19 -8.71
N PRO A 70 4.01 1.54 -8.53
CA PRO A 70 4.51 1.20 -7.21
C PRO A 70 5.04 2.47 -6.53
N VAL A 71 4.43 2.82 -5.41
CA VAL A 71 4.88 3.88 -4.51
C VAL A 71 5.37 3.22 -3.23
N TYR A 72 6.52 3.64 -2.71
CA TYR A 72 7.09 3.03 -1.52
C TYR A 72 6.64 3.78 -0.27
N SER A 73 6.17 3.01 0.72
CA SER A 73 5.98 3.50 2.09
C SER A 73 7.01 2.85 2.99
N LEU A 74 7.70 3.68 3.77
CA LEU A 74 8.75 3.24 4.67
C LEU A 74 8.30 3.44 6.12
N MET A 75 8.84 2.61 7.00
CA MET A 75 8.50 2.55 8.41
C MET A 75 9.74 2.33 9.27
N LEU A 76 9.60 2.68 10.54
CA LEU A 76 10.54 2.34 11.58
C LEU A 76 9.82 1.80 12.82
N ALA A 77 10.58 1.15 13.69
CA ALA A 77 10.13 0.86 15.05
C ALA A 77 11.20 1.17 16.09
N THR A 78 10.74 1.70 17.22
CA THR A 78 11.58 1.96 18.40
C THR A 78 11.95 0.65 19.10
N GLU A 79 12.86 0.72 20.06
CA GLU A 79 12.90 -0.24 21.16
C GLU A 79 11.59 -0.25 21.97
N PRO A 80 11.34 -1.29 22.79
CA PRO A 80 10.21 -1.29 23.71
C PRO A 80 10.29 -0.10 24.66
N LEU A 81 9.23 0.70 24.70
CA LEU A 81 9.11 1.90 25.52
C LEU A 81 8.42 1.57 26.85
N PRO A 82 8.83 2.21 27.96
CA PRO A 82 8.26 1.98 29.28
C PRO A 82 6.81 2.48 29.37
N GLU A 83 6.02 1.93 30.31
CA GLU A 83 4.62 2.35 30.49
C GLU A 83 4.47 3.84 30.80
N ALA A 84 5.46 4.43 31.49
CA ALA A 84 5.49 5.86 31.79
C ALA A 84 5.45 6.72 30.51
N PHE A 85 6.18 6.32 29.47
CA PHE A 85 6.15 7.00 28.17
C PHE A 85 4.74 6.96 27.58
N TRP A 86 4.09 5.79 27.59
CA TRP A 86 2.76 5.61 27.01
C TRP A 86 1.67 6.41 27.73
N ALA A 87 1.78 6.52 29.06
CA ALA A 87 0.91 7.36 29.87
C ALA A 87 1.11 8.85 29.57
N GLU A 88 2.35 9.29 29.40
CA GLU A 88 2.69 10.68 29.08
C GLU A 88 2.16 11.12 27.71
N VAL A 89 2.36 10.30 26.67
CA VAL A 89 1.97 10.65 25.30
C VAL A 89 0.50 10.36 24.98
N GLY A 90 -0.27 9.81 25.93
CA GLY A 90 -1.69 9.52 25.75
C GLY A 90 -2.01 8.36 24.80
N LEU A 91 -1.10 7.38 24.66
CA LEU A 91 -1.26 6.20 23.80
C LEU A 91 -1.27 4.88 24.62
N ALA A 92 -1.71 4.96 25.88
CA ALA A 92 -1.70 3.86 26.83
C ALA A 92 -2.61 2.70 26.39
N HIS A 93 -3.70 2.96 25.66
CA HIS A 93 -4.67 1.94 25.25
C HIS A 93 -4.48 1.49 23.79
N ARG A 94 -3.29 1.71 23.22
CA ARG A 94 -2.92 1.33 21.85
C ARG A 94 -3.74 2.03 20.78
N GLU A 95 -4.10 3.26 21.03
CA GLU A 95 -4.66 4.18 20.07
C GLU A 95 -3.73 4.29 18.85
N THR A 96 -4.34 4.28 17.66
CA THR A 96 -3.63 4.57 16.42
C THR A 96 -3.70 6.06 16.14
N PHE A 97 -2.65 6.64 15.58
CA PHE A 97 -2.61 8.05 15.22
C PHE A 97 -2.12 8.24 13.78
N GLY A 98 -2.49 9.36 13.18
CA GLY A 98 -2.03 9.83 11.88
C GLY A 98 -2.31 11.32 11.77
N ASP A 99 -1.77 11.97 10.74
CA ASP A 99 -2.05 13.38 10.46
C ASP A 99 -2.68 13.59 9.07
N HIS A 100 -3.09 14.82 8.80
CA HIS A 100 -3.61 15.26 7.50
C HIS A 100 -2.55 15.98 6.65
N ARG A 101 -1.25 15.82 6.94
CA ARG A 101 -0.20 16.43 6.12
C ARG A 101 -0.13 15.71 4.76
N HIS A 102 0.33 16.39 3.71
CA HIS A 102 0.48 15.79 2.38
C HIS A 102 1.37 14.53 2.41
N MET A 103 2.33 14.50 3.33
CA MET A 103 3.10 13.32 3.67
C MET A 103 2.39 12.54 4.80
N ILE A 104 1.37 11.76 4.43
CA ILE A 104 0.58 10.96 5.37
C ILE A 104 1.51 10.15 6.27
N ILE A 105 1.46 10.44 7.58
CA ILE A 105 2.08 9.62 8.62
C ILE A 105 1.03 8.79 9.34
N TYR A 106 1.47 7.65 9.85
CA TYR A 106 0.63 6.74 10.62
C TYR A 106 1.47 6.00 11.65
N GLY A 107 0.91 5.79 12.83
CA GLY A 107 1.60 5.11 13.93
C GLY A 107 0.69 4.32 14.85
N GLN A 108 1.27 3.34 15.52
CA GLN A 108 0.59 2.52 16.51
C GLN A 108 1.57 2.00 17.58
N ARG A 109 1.02 1.70 18.77
CA ARG A 109 1.69 0.90 19.81
C ARG A 109 1.60 -0.60 19.47
N THR A 110 2.74 -1.25 19.29
CA THR A 110 2.82 -2.70 19.08
C THR A 110 2.48 -3.46 20.37
N ALA A 111 2.22 -4.78 20.24
CA ALA A 111 1.90 -5.62 21.40
C ALA A 111 3.07 -5.79 22.38
N ASP A 112 4.30 -5.56 21.94
CA ASP A 112 5.53 -5.56 22.74
C ASP A 112 6.01 -4.14 23.06
N ASN A 113 5.09 -3.16 23.07
CA ASN A 113 5.32 -1.79 23.53
C ASN A 113 6.33 -0.99 22.72
N ARG A 114 6.35 -1.12 21.40
CA ARG A 114 7.13 -0.24 20.51
C ARG A 114 6.21 0.76 19.84
N ILE A 115 6.75 1.91 19.44
CA ILE A 115 6.12 2.69 18.38
C ILE A 115 6.50 2.03 17.06
N ALA A 116 5.51 1.64 16.25
CA ALA A 116 5.68 1.37 14.83
C ALA A 116 5.11 2.56 14.05
N PHE A 117 5.96 3.27 13.32
CA PHE A 117 5.62 4.55 12.70
C PHE A 117 6.10 4.60 11.25
N GLY A 118 5.21 5.04 10.37
CA GLY A 118 5.41 5.03 8.93
C GLY A 118 5.01 6.33 8.27
N GLY A 119 5.56 6.54 7.08
CA GLY A 119 5.22 7.66 6.22
C GLY A 119 5.37 7.32 4.75
N ARG A 120 4.72 8.12 3.90
CA ARG A 120 5.03 8.15 2.46
C ARG A 120 6.26 9.03 2.25
N GLY A 121 7.17 8.66 1.36
CA GLY A 121 8.37 9.49 1.16
C GLY A 121 9.35 9.00 0.09
N ALA A 122 9.25 7.75 -0.34
CA ALA A 122 10.13 7.21 -1.36
C ALA A 122 9.63 7.52 -2.78
N GLN A 123 10.50 8.15 -3.57
CA GLN A 123 10.20 8.58 -4.93
C GLN A 123 9.86 7.40 -5.87
N TYR A 124 8.96 7.63 -6.82
CA TYR A 124 8.78 6.70 -7.94
C TYR A 124 10.09 6.44 -8.67
N ARG A 125 10.36 5.17 -8.98
CA ARG A 125 11.54 4.74 -9.73
C ARG A 125 11.17 4.46 -11.18
N TRP A 126 12.00 4.93 -12.11
CA TRP A 126 11.81 4.76 -13.56
C TRP A 126 11.42 3.32 -13.92
N GLY A 127 10.40 3.17 -14.76
CA GLY A 127 9.95 1.86 -15.22
C GLY A 127 9.33 0.98 -14.13
N SER A 128 8.82 1.58 -13.05
CA SER A 128 8.16 0.86 -11.95
C SER A 128 9.08 -0.21 -11.32
N ARG A 129 10.39 0.09 -11.24
CA ARG A 129 11.37 -0.83 -10.65
C ARG A 129 11.07 -1.08 -9.18
N ILE A 130 11.07 -2.36 -8.82
CA ILE A 130 10.88 -2.84 -7.45
C ILE A 130 12.11 -3.67 -7.07
N HIS A 131 12.74 -3.35 -5.95
CA HIS A 131 13.95 -4.00 -5.51
C HIS A 131 14.09 -3.86 -3.99
N SER A 132 14.63 -4.89 -3.33
CA SER A 132 14.77 -4.91 -1.86
C SER A 132 15.65 -3.78 -1.31
N SER A 133 16.58 -3.26 -2.10
CA SER A 133 17.37 -2.08 -1.72
C SER A 133 16.55 -0.79 -1.62
N LEU A 134 15.31 -0.78 -2.12
CA LEU A 134 14.39 0.35 -2.01
C LEU A 134 13.48 0.25 -0.77
N ASP A 135 13.42 -0.93 -0.13
CA ASP A 135 12.66 -1.14 1.10
C ASP A 135 13.33 -0.44 2.31
N ARG A 136 14.54 0.10 2.13
CA ARG A 136 15.28 0.86 3.15
C ARG A 136 15.97 2.05 2.52
N ASP A 137 15.75 3.22 3.10
CA ASP A 137 16.38 4.47 2.67
C ASP A 137 16.75 5.29 3.92
N PRO A 138 18.05 5.42 4.27
CA PRO A 138 18.48 6.09 5.49
C PRO A 138 18.00 7.54 5.61
N GLU A 139 17.95 8.29 4.50
CA GLU A 139 17.51 9.68 4.51
C GLU A 139 16.01 9.78 4.80
N VAL A 140 15.22 8.92 4.16
CA VAL A 140 13.77 8.87 4.41
C VAL A 140 13.48 8.37 5.82
N HIS A 141 14.21 7.37 6.32
CA HIS A 141 14.05 6.90 7.70
C HIS A 141 14.43 7.96 8.73
N ALA A 142 15.49 8.73 8.49
CA ALA A 142 15.86 9.87 9.34
C ALA A 142 14.76 10.95 9.34
N ALA A 143 14.17 11.24 8.18
CA ALA A 143 13.04 12.15 8.08
C ALA A 143 11.81 11.63 8.84
N ILE A 144 11.46 10.35 8.72
CA ILE A 144 10.38 9.71 9.48
C ILE A 144 10.65 9.80 10.99
N TRP A 145 11.88 9.54 11.43
CA TRP A 145 12.27 9.68 12.83
C TRP A 145 12.12 11.11 13.34
N ALA A 146 12.62 12.09 12.59
CA ALA A 146 12.47 13.50 12.96
C ALA A 146 11.00 13.91 13.11
N ARG A 147 10.10 13.39 12.27
CA ARG A 147 8.65 13.62 12.41
C ARG A 147 8.05 12.94 13.64
N LEU A 148 8.55 11.76 14.00
CA LEU A 148 8.09 11.10 15.22
C LEU A 148 8.51 11.90 16.47
N VAL A 149 9.74 12.43 16.48
CA VAL A 149 10.24 13.30 17.56
C VAL A 149 9.47 14.62 17.63
N ASP A 150 9.11 15.22 16.49
CA ASP A 150 8.26 16.42 16.43
C ASP A 150 6.88 16.19 17.08
N LEU A 151 6.31 15.00 16.88
CA LEU A 151 5.02 14.62 17.50
C LEU A 151 5.13 14.25 18.97
N PHE A 152 6.17 13.50 19.34
CA PHE A 152 6.38 12.99 20.69
C PHE A 152 7.82 13.26 21.11
N PRO A 153 8.16 14.46 21.61
CA PRO A 153 9.53 14.82 21.96
C PRO A 153 10.20 13.84 22.92
N ALA A 154 9.43 13.25 23.86
CA ALA A 154 9.90 12.24 24.80
C ALA A 154 10.46 10.96 24.14
N VAL A 155 10.17 10.72 22.85
CA VAL A 155 10.71 9.56 22.12
C VAL A 155 12.19 9.73 21.77
N ALA A 156 12.72 10.96 21.80
CA ALA A 156 14.07 11.28 21.33
C ALA A 156 15.18 10.55 22.10
N ASP A 157 14.91 10.17 23.35
CA ASP A 157 15.84 9.45 24.22
C ASP A 157 15.91 7.94 23.94
N PHE A 158 15.09 7.43 23.01
CA PHE A 158 14.99 6.01 22.70
C PHE A 158 15.56 5.67 21.32
N ALA A 159 16.02 4.42 21.16
CA ALA A 159 16.63 3.95 19.93
C ALA A 159 15.60 3.49 18.87
N VAL A 160 15.89 3.78 17.61
CA VAL A 160 15.29 3.07 16.47
C VAL A 160 15.99 1.72 16.31
N THR A 161 15.23 0.63 16.38
CA THR A 161 15.78 -0.74 16.30
C THR A 161 15.46 -1.44 14.99
N HIS A 162 14.43 -0.99 14.27
CA HIS A 162 14.01 -1.59 13.02
C HIS A 162 13.67 -0.53 11.97
N THR A 163 14.01 -0.82 10.73
CA THR A 163 13.62 -0.04 9.55
C THR A 163 13.25 -1.00 8.41
N TRP A 164 12.14 -0.69 7.73
CA TRP A 164 11.64 -1.47 6.61
C TRP A 164 10.71 -0.63 5.74
N GLY A 165 10.24 -1.21 4.65
CA GLY A 165 9.27 -0.61 3.77
C GLY A 165 8.81 -1.58 2.72
N GLY A 166 8.03 -1.07 1.77
CA GLY A 166 7.62 -1.84 0.61
C GLY A 166 6.74 -1.04 -0.35
N PRO A 167 6.53 -1.59 -1.56
CA PRO A 167 5.69 -0.96 -2.56
C PRO A 167 4.21 -1.18 -2.27
N LEU A 168 3.41 -0.13 -2.48
CA LEU A 168 1.97 -0.19 -2.67
C LEU A 168 1.63 0.24 -4.11
N GLY A 169 0.52 -0.26 -4.64
CA GLY A 169 0.06 -0.01 -6.00
C GLY A 169 -0.94 1.13 -6.04
N VAL A 170 -0.63 2.15 -6.85
CA VAL A 170 -1.51 3.30 -7.09
C VAL A 170 -2.07 3.23 -8.50
N PRO A 171 -3.39 3.08 -8.70
CA PRO A 171 -4.02 3.24 -10.00
C PRO A 171 -4.06 4.70 -10.42
N ARG A 172 -4.26 4.98 -11.72
CA ARG A 172 -4.18 6.34 -12.27
C ARG A 172 -5.20 7.32 -11.70
N ASP A 173 -6.32 6.80 -11.24
CA ASP A 173 -7.44 7.52 -10.65
C ASP A 173 -7.60 7.27 -9.15
N TRP A 174 -6.60 6.64 -8.51
CA TRP A 174 -6.56 6.41 -7.06
C TRP A 174 -7.71 5.58 -6.47
N TYR A 175 -8.51 4.92 -7.32
CA TYR A 175 -9.60 4.05 -6.87
C TYR A 175 -9.18 2.59 -6.80
N ALA A 176 -9.36 1.99 -5.62
CA ALA A 176 -9.32 0.54 -5.47
C ALA A 176 -10.42 -0.11 -6.31
N SER A 177 -10.13 -1.28 -6.87
CA SER A 177 -11.12 -2.03 -7.64
C SER A 177 -11.00 -3.52 -7.44
N VAL A 178 -12.15 -4.18 -7.60
CA VAL A 178 -12.29 -5.63 -7.69
C VAL A 178 -13.13 -5.93 -8.91
N GLY A 179 -12.84 -7.00 -9.63
CA GLY A 179 -13.70 -7.38 -10.73
C GLY A 179 -13.36 -8.70 -11.37
N LEU A 180 -14.27 -9.11 -12.25
CA LEU A 180 -14.23 -10.36 -12.99
C LEU A 180 -14.68 -10.09 -14.42
N ASP A 181 -13.83 -10.40 -15.39
CA ASP A 181 -14.21 -10.54 -16.79
C ASP A 181 -14.67 -11.99 -17.01
N GLU A 182 -15.99 -12.20 -16.99
CA GLU A 182 -16.59 -13.53 -17.13
C GLU A 182 -16.27 -14.21 -18.46
N ARG A 183 -16.04 -13.42 -19.52
CA ARG A 183 -15.74 -13.95 -20.86
C ARG A 183 -14.33 -14.56 -20.91
N THR A 184 -13.39 -14.00 -20.16
CA THR A 184 -11.99 -14.47 -20.15
C THR A 184 -11.62 -15.26 -18.91
N GLY A 185 -12.44 -15.22 -17.86
CA GLY A 185 -12.11 -15.77 -16.54
C GLY A 185 -11.05 -14.96 -15.79
N MET A 186 -10.67 -13.77 -16.30
CA MET A 186 -9.66 -12.92 -15.65
C MET A 186 -10.31 -12.08 -14.56
N ALA A 187 -9.75 -12.15 -13.36
CA ALA A 187 -10.19 -11.40 -12.20
C ALA A 187 -9.06 -10.54 -11.63
N TRP A 188 -9.41 -9.49 -10.90
CA TRP A 188 -8.44 -8.64 -10.20
C TRP A 188 -8.99 -8.15 -8.87
N SER A 189 -8.07 -7.86 -7.95
CA SER A 189 -8.34 -7.13 -6.72
C SER A 189 -7.08 -6.39 -6.31
N GLY A 190 -7.13 -5.08 -6.16
CA GLY A 190 -5.92 -4.29 -5.86
C GLY A 190 -6.07 -2.79 -6.09
N GLY A 191 -4.93 -2.10 -6.04
CA GLY A 191 -4.89 -0.65 -6.13
C GLY A 191 -5.42 -0.01 -4.86
N TYR A 192 -5.05 -0.53 -3.69
CA TYR A 192 -5.69 -0.15 -2.43
C TYR A 192 -5.17 1.17 -1.86
N VAL A 193 -4.15 1.78 -2.48
CA VAL A 193 -3.73 3.16 -2.19
C VAL A 193 -3.41 3.39 -0.70
N GLY A 194 -2.85 2.39 -0.03
CA GLY A 194 -2.44 2.46 1.38
C GLY A 194 -3.44 1.91 2.39
N ASP A 195 -4.69 1.65 2.00
CA ASP A 195 -5.75 1.11 2.88
C ASP A 195 -6.00 -0.39 2.69
N GLY A 196 -5.01 -1.10 2.16
CA GLY A 196 -5.15 -2.49 1.72
C GLY A 196 -5.44 -3.50 2.83
N VAL A 197 -4.97 -3.27 4.06
CA VAL A 197 -5.13 -4.25 5.15
C VAL A 197 -6.60 -4.53 5.46
N ALA A 198 -7.44 -3.49 5.53
CA ALA A 198 -8.88 -3.65 5.71
C ALA A 198 -9.58 -3.96 4.38
N THR A 199 -9.24 -3.22 3.32
CA THR A 199 -9.93 -3.26 2.03
C THR A 199 -9.81 -4.62 1.33
N THR A 200 -8.70 -5.33 1.52
CA THR A 200 -8.52 -6.69 0.98
C THR A 200 -9.51 -7.71 1.52
N ASN A 201 -10.05 -7.54 2.75
CA ASN A 201 -11.11 -8.40 3.26
C ASN A 201 -12.40 -8.26 2.44
N LEU A 202 -12.82 -7.01 2.21
CA LEU A 202 -13.97 -6.72 1.37
C LEU A 202 -13.72 -7.20 -0.07
N GLY A 203 -12.52 -6.96 -0.60
CA GLY A 203 -12.13 -7.34 -1.96
C GLY A 203 -12.17 -8.85 -2.18
N GLY A 204 -11.64 -9.63 -1.22
CA GLY A 204 -11.69 -11.08 -1.27
C GLY A 204 -13.12 -11.63 -1.21
N ARG A 205 -13.99 -11.04 -0.36
CA ARG A 205 -15.41 -11.45 -0.26
C ARG A 205 -16.18 -11.11 -1.52
N THR A 206 -16.05 -9.88 -2.02
CA THR A 206 -16.68 -9.46 -3.28
C THR A 206 -16.23 -10.34 -4.43
N LEU A 207 -14.93 -10.64 -4.53
CA LEU A 207 -14.42 -11.49 -5.61
C LEU A 207 -14.91 -12.93 -5.50
N ALA A 208 -15.01 -13.48 -4.29
CA ALA A 208 -15.58 -14.80 -4.07
C ALA A 208 -17.06 -14.86 -4.48
N ASP A 209 -17.85 -13.81 -4.20
CA ASP A 209 -19.24 -13.73 -4.63
C ASP A 209 -19.35 -13.64 -6.15
N LEU A 210 -18.54 -12.79 -6.80
CA LEU A 210 -18.47 -12.67 -8.26
C LEU A 210 -18.10 -14.00 -8.93
N ILE A 211 -17.05 -14.69 -8.45
CA ILE A 211 -16.61 -15.98 -9.02
C ILE A 211 -17.68 -17.06 -8.84
N CYS A 212 -18.40 -17.04 -7.71
CA CYS A 212 -19.49 -17.98 -7.45
C CYS A 212 -20.81 -17.60 -8.14
N GLY A 213 -20.89 -16.49 -8.88
CA GLY A 213 -22.13 -16.00 -9.48
C GLY A 213 -23.20 -15.63 -8.45
N ARG A 214 -22.80 -15.21 -7.24
CA ARG A 214 -23.70 -14.78 -6.17
C ARG A 214 -23.97 -13.28 -6.30
N ASP A 215 -25.25 -12.92 -6.33
CA ASP A 215 -25.71 -11.54 -6.33
C ASP A 215 -25.92 -11.07 -4.89
N THR A 216 -25.04 -10.21 -4.39
CA THR A 216 -25.06 -9.69 -3.02
C THR A 216 -24.83 -8.17 -3.01
N ASP A 217 -25.08 -7.53 -1.87
CA ASP A 217 -24.87 -6.08 -1.74
C ASP A 217 -23.43 -5.67 -2.07
N ILE A 218 -22.44 -6.49 -1.69
CA ILE A 218 -21.03 -6.21 -1.92
C ILE A 218 -20.60 -6.38 -3.38
N THR A 219 -21.38 -7.08 -4.21
CA THR A 219 -21.16 -7.18 -5.66
C THR A 219 -21.76 -6.01 -6.44
N ARG A 220 -22.56 -5.16 -5.78
CA ARG A 220 -23.22 -3.98 -6.38
C ARG A 220 -22.52 -2.66 -6.04
N LEU A 221 -21.46 -2.71 -5.24
CA LEU A 221 -20.66 -1.55 -4.85
C LEU A 221 -19.97 -0.90 -6.08
N PRO A 222 -19.79 0.43 -6.11
CA PRO A 222 -19.29 1.15 -7.28
C PRO A 222 -17.86 0.79 -7.71
N TRP A 223 -17.07 0.19 -6.82
CA TRP A 223 -15.72 -0.29 -7.12
C TRP A 223 -15.69 -1.60 -7.94
N VAL A 224 -16.83 -2.29 -8.07
CA VAL A 224 -16.93 -3.55 -8.79
C VAL A 224 -16.83 -3.31 -10.28
N ASN A 225 -15.93 -4.04 -10.94
CA ASN A 225 -15.60 -3.91 -12.35
C ASN A 225 -15.13 -2.50 -12.77
N HIS A 226 -14.82 -1.63 -11.81
CA HIS A 226 -14.18 -0.35 -12.08
C HIS A 226 -12.84 -0.57 -12.80
N ARG A 227 -12.58 0.24 -13.81
CA ARG A 227 -11.38 0.17 -14.65
C ARG A 227 -10.68 1.52 -14.64
N SER A 228 -9.66 1.63 -13.82
CA SER A 228 -8.77 2.78 -13.85
C SER A 228 -8.11 2.94 -15.21
N PRO A 229 -7.93 4.18 -15.71
CA PRO A 229 -7.11 4.44 -16.87
C PRO A 229 -5.70 3.89 -16.70
N LYS A 230 -5.05 3.53 -17.80
CA LYS A 230 -3.63 3.16 -17.77
C LYS A 230 -2.81 4.40 -17.48
N TRP A 231 -1.83 4.29 -16.58
CA TRP A 231 -0.79 5.30 -16.41
C TRP A 231 -0.09 5.63 -17.73
N GLU A 232 0.48 6.81 -17.85
CA GLU A 232 1.19 7.27 -19.04
C GLU A 232 2.40 6.35 -19.36
N PRO A 233 2.82 6.22 -20.63
CA PRO A 233 4.09 5.56 -20.95
C PRO A 233 5.28 6.37 -20.43
N GLU A 234 6.44 5.73 -20.27
CA GLU A 234 7.70 6.45 -20.01
C GLU A 234 8.17 7.19 -21.28
N PRO A 235 8.81 8.38 -21.17
CA PRO A 235 9.21 9.11 -19.96
C PRO A 235 8.10 9.93 -19.28
N ALA A 236 6.93 10.09 -19.91
CA ALA A 236 5.91 11.05 -19.45
C ALA A 236 5.47 10.79 -18.01
N ARG A 237 5.28 9.51 -17.65
CA ARG A 237 4.95 9.09 -16.28
C ARG A 237 6.02 9.48 -15.26
N TRP A 238 7.30 9.14 -15.51
CA TRP A 238 8.38 9.49 -14.60
C TRP A 238 8.52 11.01 -14.40
N ILE A 239 8.40 11.79 -15.48
CA ILE A 239 8.43 13.25 -15.42
C ILE A 239 7.24 13.75 -14.58
N GLY A 240 6.04 13.26 -14.84
CA GLY A 240 4.82 13.66 -14.13
C GLY A 240 4.90 13.38 -12.63
N VAL A 241 5.30 12.17 -12.24
CA VAL A 241 5.41 11.82 -10.81
C VAL A 241 6.51 12.62 -10.11
N ARG A 242 7.64 12.88 -10.77
CA ARG A 242 8.69 13.73 -10.20
C ARG A 242 8.27 15.18 -10.04
N ALA A 243 7.62 15.73 -11.06
CA ALA A 243 7.09 17.08 -10.99
C ALA A 243 6.09 17.20 -9.84
N GLY A 244 5.22 16.20 -9.66
CA GLY A 244 4.27 16.19 -8.55
C GLY A 244 4.90 16.11 -7.19
N ASN A 245 5.88 15.23 -6.99
CA ASN A 245 6.62 15.15 -5.73
C ASN A 245 7.36 16.46 -5.43
N ALA A 246 7.95 17.11 -6.44
CA ALA A 246 8.63 18.39 -6.25
C ALA A 246 7.65 19.52 -5.87
N VAL A 247 6.47 19.55 -6.49
CA VAL A 247 5.39 20.50 -6.16
C VAL A 247 4.91 20.27 -4.73
N MET A 248 4.66 19.03 -4.33
CA MET A 248 4.17 18.67 -2.99
C MET A 248 5.21 19.00 -1.91
N ALA A 249 6.47 18.63 -2.11
CA ALA A 249 7.57 19.00 -1.21
C ALA A 249 7.74 20.53 -1.09
N SER A 250 7.53 21.27 -2.19
CA SER A 250 7.56 22.73 -2.14
C SER A 250 6.36 23.34 -1.39
N ALA A 251 5.19 22.69 -1.46
CA ALA A 251 3.99 23.11 -0.75
C ALA A 251 4.16 22.90 0.76
N ASP A 252 4.70 21.76 1.20
CA ASP A 252 4.96 21.47 2.60
C ASP A 252 5.91 22.49 3.25
N VAL A 253 6.94 22.94 2.51
CA VAL A 253 7.88 23.97 2.98
C VAL A 253 7.19 25.34 3.12
N VAL A 254 6.26 25.66 2.22
CA VAL A 254 5.52 26.93 2.25
C VAL A 254 4.47 26.92 3.37
N GLU A 255 3.74 25.82 3.54
CA GLU A 255 2.74 25.66 4.59
C GLU A 255 3.38 25.69 5.99
N ALA A 256 4.50 24.98 6.17
CA ALA A 256 5.26 25.00 7.43
C ALA A 256 5.80 26.40 7.78
N ARG A 257 6.08 27.25 6.78
CA ARG A 257 6.55 28.63 7.00
C ARG A 257 5.43 29.65 7.17
N THR A 258 4.25 29.39 6.63
CA THR A 258 3.19 30.42 6.50
C THR A 258 1.93 30.12 7.30
N GLY A 259 1.75 28.89 7.79
CA GLY A 259 0.57 28.47 8.55
C GLY A 259 -0.74 28.54 7.76
N ARG A 260 -0.68 28.54 6.42
CA ARG A 260 -1.83 28.59 5.52
C ARG A 260 -1.68 27.57 4.40
N ASP A 261 -2.77 26.90 4.06
CA ASP A 261 -2.83 25.92 2.96
C ASP A 261 -2.33 26.51 1.64
N SER A 262 -1.47 25.76 0.95
CA SER A 262 -0.84 26.15 -0.30
C SER A 262 -1.82 26.02 -1.46
N ARG A 263 -2.14 27.16 -2.08
CA ARG A 263 -2.93 27.20 -3.33
C ARG A 263 -2.33 26.37 -4.46
N ARG A 264 -1.02 26.07 -4.43
CA ARG A 264 -0.34 25.23 -5.44
C ARG A 264 -0.63 23.74 -5.24
N ALA A 265 -0.78 23.28 -3.99
CA ALA A 265 -1.16 21.90 -3.68
C ALA A 265 -2.59 21.60 -4.15
N MET A 266 -3.54 22.51 -3.89
CA MET A 266 -4.94 22.36 -4.33
C MET A 266 -5.14 22.34 -5.85
N VAL A 267 -4.30 23.05 -6.60
CA VAL A 267 -4.37 23.03 -8.08
C VAL A 267 -3.74 21.75 -8.62
N PHE A 268 -2.72 21.22 -7.96
CA PHE A 268 -2.03 20.00 -8.38
C PHE A 268 -2.80 18.72 -8.02
N SER A 269 -3.49 18.68 -6.87
CA SER A 269 -4.37 17.56 -6.48
C SER A 269 -5.46 17.30 -7.52
N ARG A 270 -6.05 18.36 -8.08
CA ARG A 270 -7.00 18.29 -9.22
C ARG A 270 -6.41 17.67 -10.49
N PHE A 271 -5.11 17.83 -10.74
CA PHE A 271 -4.41 17.18 -11.87
C PHE A 271 -4.04 15.72 -11.58
N LEU A 272 -3.86 15.37 -10.30
CA LEU A 272 -3.63 14.00 -9.84
C LEU A 272 -4.92 13.17 -9.74
N GLY A 273 -6.09 13.81 -9.79
CA GLY A 273 -7.40 13.15 -9.75
C GLY A 273 -8.00 13.04 -8.34
N GLU A 274 -7.51 13.82 -7.39
CA GLU A 274 -8.13 14.02 -6.07
C GLU A 274 -9.16 15.16 -6.07
#